data_AF-A5DBG8-F1
#
_entry.id   AF-A5DBG8-F1
#
_cell.length_a   1.000
_cell.length_b   1.000
_cell.length_c   1.000
_cell.angle_alpha   90.00
_cell.angle_beta   90.00
_cell.angle_gamma   90.00
#
_symmetry.space_group_name_H-M   'P 1'
#
loop_
_entity.id
_entity.type
_entity.pdbx_description
1 polymer ?
#
loop_
_entity_poly.entity_id
_entity_poly.type
_entity_poly.pdbx_seq_one_letter_code
_entity_poly.pdbx_strand_id
1 'polypeptide(L)'
;MSEVQYLSKRVDALTAYVEKQAKMIGKTGEQLVSMQVKNVKEVMGGGGSKIDMEDYITNDDIVQLVGELQGQLDALEERTTRRMFNCHLSVENDDGLIAPITNQDGETPSELLPKTVGEFKSLDKKSIVQLCHFYEIIKEVLPENFQPGNESNGESEEEFWKRMENLSVKEVDEYHDELAKYLGLRVRKCGGW
;
A
#
# COMPACT_ATOMS: atom_id res chain seq x y z
N MET A 1 6.04 -40.69 -2.68
CA MET A 1 6.43 -39.94 -1.46
C MET A 1 5.14 -39.59 -0.74
N SER A 2 4.98 -39.97 0.52
CA SER A 2 3.71 -39.75 1.24
C SER A 2 3.52 -38.26 1.55
N GLU A 3 2.27 -37.77 1.52
CA GLU A 3 1.92 -36.37 1.83
C GLU A 3 2.49 -35.91 3.19
N VAL A 4 2.59 -36.84 4.14
CA VAL A 4 3.20 -36.61 5.46
C VAL A 4 4.67 -36.21 5.37
N GLN A 5 5.44 -36.80 4.45
CA GLN A 5 6.84 -36.44 4.23
C GLN A 5 7.00 -35.08 3.54
N TYR A 6 6.03 -34.69 2.71
CA TYR A 6 6.00 -33.37 2.07
C TYR A 6 5.64 -32.26 3.07
N LEU A 7 4.64 -32.50 3.93
CA LEU A 7 4.25 -31.57 5.00
C LEU A 7 5.37 -31.38 6.02
N SER A 8 6.03 -32.47 6.45
CA SER A 8 7.17 -32.39 7.38
C SER A 8 8.28 -31.51 6.83
N LYS A 9 8.64 -31.68 5.55
CA LYS A 9 9.66 -30.83 4.90
C LYS A 9 9.26 -29.37 4.82
N ARG A 10 7.98 -29.07 4.64
CA ARG A 10 7.46 -27.69 4.65
C ARG A 10 7.50 -27.06 6.04
N VAL A 11 7.15 -27.81 7.07
CA VAL A 11 7.25 -27.36 8.47
C VAL A 11 8.71 -27.09 8.83
N ASP A 12 9.62 -28.00 8.49
CA ASP A 12 11.06 -27.82 8.77
C ASP A 12 11.64 -26.59 8.04
N ALA A 13 11.22 -26.35 6.79
CA ALA A 13 11.62 -25.18 6.03
C ALA A 13 11.06 -23.87 6.62
N LEU A 14 9.83 -23.89 7.13
CA LEU A 14 9.21 -22.74 7.78
C LEU A 14 9.88 -22.43 9.12
N THR A 15 10.17 -23.45 9.94
CA THR A 15 10.89 -23.31 11.21
C THR A 15 12.29 -22.74 10.97
N ALA A 16 13.01 -23.19 9.95
CA ALA A 16 14.31 -22.63 9.58
C ALA A 16 14.23 -21.16 9.15
N TYR A 17 13.14 -20.75 8.48
CA TYR A 17 12.91 -19.36 8.11
C TYR A 17 12.62 -18.47 9.32
N VAL A 18 11.79 -18.94 10.25
CA VAL A 18 11.47 -18.23 11.51
C VAL A 18 12.72 -18.08 12.37
N GLU A 19 13.55 -19.11 12.49
CA GLU A 19 14.83 -19.02 13.22
C GLU A 19 15.81 -18.03 12.57
N LYS A 20 15.85 -17.97 11.23
CA LYS A 20 16.68 -17.02 10.49
C LYS A 20 16.21 -15.59 10.68
N GLN A 21 14.89 -15.36 10.68
CA GLN A 21 14.30 -14.05 10.96
C GLN A 21 14.52 -13.62 12.42
N ALA A 22 14.35 -14.53 13.39
CA ALA A 22 14.62 -14.26 14.81
C ALA A 22 16.09 -13.88 15.05
N LYS A 23 17.04 -14.58 14.42
CA LYS A 23 18.47 -14.22 14.48
C LYS A 23 18.78 -12.88 13.82
N MET A 24 18.10 -12.56 12.72
CA MET A 24 18.28 -11.27 12.04
C MET A 24 17.75 -10.12 12.89
N ILE A 25 16.56 -10.27 13.49
CA ILE A 25 15.98 -9.27 14.41
C ILE A 25 16.89 -9.05 15.63
N GLY A 26 17.39 -10.12 16.24
CA GLY A 26 18.33 -10.01 17.37
C GLY A 26 19.62 -9.28 16.98
N LYS A 27 20.17 -9.57 15.80
CA LYS A 27 21.39 -8.93 15.30
C LYS A 27 21.18 -7.47 14.92
N THR A 28 20.03 -7.13 14.33
CA THR A 28 19.64 -5.74 14.03
C THR A 28 19.42 -4.95 15.31
N GLY A 29 18.76 -5.55 16.32
CA GLY A 29 18.58 -4.95 17.65
C GLY A 29 19.92 -4.70 18.35
N GLU A 30 20.83 -5.67 18.33
CA GLU A 30 22.18 -5.51 18.89
C GLU A 30 22.98 -4.42 18.17
N GLN A 31 22.86 -4.33 16.84
CA GLN A 31 23.51 -3.27 16.06
C GLN A 31 22.94 -1.88 16.37
N LEU A 32 21.63 -1.73 16.51
CA LEU A 32 20.97 -0.47 16.89
C LEU A 32 21.38 -0.03 18.31
N VAL A 33 21.34 -0.95 19.29
CA VAL A 33 21.79 -0.67 20.66
C VAL A 33 23.27 -0.27 20.65
N SER A 34 24.11 -0.95 19.87
CA SER A 34 25.53 -0.60 19.78
C SER A 34 25.78 0.76 19.13
N MET A 35 24.96 1.18 18.16
CA MET A 35 25.03 2.52 17.55
C MET A 35 24.59 3.61 18.53
N GLN A 36 23.51 3.38 19.27
CA GLN A 36 23.03 4.32 20.28
C GLN A 36 24.03 4.47 21.44
N VAL A 37 24.58 3.36 21.94
CA VAL A 37 25.60 3.39 23.01
C VAL A 37 26.89 4.07 22.54
N LYS A 38 27.29 3.91 21.27
CA LYS A 38 28.43 4.63 20.69
C LYS A 38 28.18 6.13 20.59
N ASN A 39 27.00 6.55 20.14
CA ASN A 39 26.61 7.97 20.10
C ASN A 39 26.56 8.59 21.50
N VAL A 40 26.04 7.87 22.51
CA VAL A 40 26.03 8.33 23.92
C VAL A 40 27.46 8.52 24.44
N LYS A 41 28.40 7.64 24.08
CA LYS A 41 29.79 7.72 24.54
C LYS A 41 30.59 8.85 23.88
N GLU A 42 30.33 9.15 22.60
CA GLU A 42 30.92 10.31 21.92
C GLU A 42 30.41 11.64 22.49
N VAL A 43 29.12 11.72 22.85
CA VAL A 43 28.51 12.94 23.40
C VAL A 43 28.84 13.13 24.89
N MET A 44 28.96 12.05 25.69
CA MET A 44 29.41 12.15 27.09
C MET A 44 30.87 12.61 27.25
N GLY A 45 31.68 12.57 26.20
CA GLY A 45 33.03 13.14 26.18
C GLY A 45 33.07 14.67 26.01
N GLY A 46 31.97 15.29 25.57
CA GLY A 46 31.83 16.74 25.38
C GLY A 46 30.88 17.33 26.43
N GLY A 47 31.44 18.05 27.40
CA GLY A 47 30.74 18.44 28.62
C GLY A 47 29.44 19.23 28.48
N GLY A 48 28.48 18.89 29.35
CA GLY A 48 27.70 19.87 30.11
C GLY A 48 26.60 20.65 29.38
N SER A 49 25.71 19.97 28.65
CA SER A 49 24.37 20.50 28.36
C SER A 49 23.33 19.55 28.93
N LYS A 50 22.23 20.10 29.50
CA LYS A 50 21.07 19.32 29.93
C LYS A 50 20.65 18.42 28.77
N ILE A 51 20.71 17.12 28.98
CA ILE A 51 20.26 16.11 28.03
C ILE A 51 18.75 16.29 27.92
N ASP A 52 18.26 16.82 26.80
CA ASP A 52 16.84 16.75 26.48
C ASP A 52 16.53 15.31 26.09
N MET A 53 15.92 14.57 27.02
CA MET A 53 15.61 13.15 26.82
C MET A 53 14.44 12.93 25.85
N GLU A 54 13.72 14.00 25.49
CA GLU A 54 12.61 14.01 24.53
C GLU A 54 13.07 13.81 23.07
N ASP A 55 14.33 14.14 22.75
CA ASP A 55 14.91 13.94 21.40
C ASP A 55 15.40 12.50 21.16
N TYR A 56 15.35 11.63 22.17
CA TYR A 56 15.81 10.24 22.05
C TYR A 56 14.63 9.31 21.80
N ILE A 57 14.71 8.59 20.69
CA ILE A 57 13.78 7.49 20.37
C ILE A 57 13.83 6.47 21.52
N THR A 58 12.73 6.33 22.24
CA THR A 58 12.59 5.36 23.32
C THR A 58 12.35 3.97 22.76
N ASN A 59 12.61 2.93 23.56
CA ASN A 59 12.25 1.56 23.15
C ASN A 59 10.74 1.44 22.88
N ASP A 60 9.91 2.22 23.56
CA ASP A 60 8.46 2.23 23.37
C ASP A 60 8.09 2.84 22.01
N ASP A 61 8.78 3.89 21.57
CA ASP A 61 8.60 4.46 20.22
C ASP A 61 8.98 3.46 19.12
N ILE A 62 10.05 2.67 19.34
CA ILE A 62 10.46 1.60 18.42
C ILE A 62 9.39 0.52 18.36
N VAL A 63 8.84 0.11 19.51
CA VAL A 63 7.77 -0.90 19.57
C VAL A 63 6.52 -0.39 18.87
N GLN A 64 6.15 0.87 19.07
CA GLN A 64 5.02 1.49 18.38
C GLN A 64 5.24 1.51 16.87
N LEU A 65 6.40 1.99 16.40
CA LEU A 65 6.72 2.03 14.97
C LEU A 65 6.69 0.63 14.35
N VAL A 66 7.23 -0.38 15.03
CA VAL A 66 7.18 -1.77 14.55
C VAL A 66 5.74 -2.27 14.49
N GLY A 67 4.89 -1.91 15.45
CA GLY A 67 3.46 -2.22 15.42
C GLY A 67 2.74 -1.57 14.24
N GLU A 68 3.03 -0.30 13.95
CA GLU A 68 2.48 0.41 12.79
C GLU A 68 2.92 -0.21 11.47
N LEU A 69 4.21 -0.54 11.34
CA LEU A 69 4.75 -1.23 10.16
C LEU A 69 4.17 -2.62 9.97
N GLN A 70 3.93 -3.36 11.07
CA GLN A 70 3.23 -4.64 11.02
C GLN A 70 1.79 -4.47 10.53
N GLY A 71 1.05 -3.48 11.05
CA GLY A 71 -0.31 -3.18 10.58
C GLY A 71 -0.35 -2.79 9.09
N GLN A 72 0.62 -2.00 8.61
CA GLN A 72 0.73 -1.67 7.19
C GLN A 72 1.06 -2.90 6.33
N LEU A 73 1.89 -3.81 6.83
CA LEU A 73 2.23 -5.05 6.15
C LEU A 73 1.03 -5.99 6.05
N ASP A 74 0.27 -6.13 7.14
CA ASP A 74 -0.97 -6.93 7.18
C ASP A 74 -2.01 -6.38 6.19
N ALA A 75 -2.19 -5.05 6.14
CA ALA A 75 -3.06 -4.40 5.17
C ALA A 75 -2.57 -4.63 3.71
N LEU A 76 -1.26 -4.64 3.48
CA LEU A 76 -0.70 -4.95 2.17
C LEU A 76 -0.92 -6.41 1.78
N GLU A 77 -0.75 -7.35 2.71
CA GLU A 77 -1.02 -8.78 2.48
C GLU A 77 -2.51 -9.02 2.17
N GLU A 78 -3.41 -8.37 2.90
CA GLU A 78 -4.84 -8.46 2.66
C GLU A 78 -5.20 -7.92 1.27
N ARG A 79 -4.72 -6.72 0.91
CA ARG A 79 -4.92 -6.17 -0.45
C ARG A 79 -4.37 -7.11 -1.52
N THR A 80 -3.20 -7.70 -1.29
CA THR A 80 -2.57 -8.64 -2.23
C THR A 80 -3.41 -9.91 -2.39
N THR A 81 -3.93 -10.46 -1.30
CA THR A 81 -4.83 -11.63 -1.31
C THR A 81 -6.09 -11.34 -2.10
N ARG A 82 -6.70 -10.16 -1.90
CA ARG A 82 -7.90 -9.75 -2.64
C ARG A 82 -7.60 -9.49 -4.13
N ARG A 83 -6.46 -8.88 -4.47
CA ARG A 83 -5.99 -8.76 -5.87
C ARG A 83 -5.78 -10.11 -6.53
N MET A 84 -5.19 -11.06 -5.80
CA MET A 84 -4.97 -12.41 -6.29
C MET A 84 -6.29 -13.15 -6.50
N PHE A 85 -7.29 -12.95 -5.66
CA PHE A 85 -8.63 -13.49 -5.92
C PHE A 85 -9.23 -12.88 -7.21
N ASN A 86 -9.19 -11.56 -7.32
CA ASN A 86 -9.72 -10.82 -8.47
C ASN A 86 -9.04 -11.21 -9.79
N CYS A 87 -7.75 -11.55 -9.78
CA CYS A 87 -7.02 -11.91 -11.00
C CYS A 87 -7.45 -13.27 -11.58
N HIS A 88 -8.02 -14.14 -10.75
CA HIS A 88 -8.57 -15.41 -11.19
C HIS A 88 -9.97 -15.27 -11.80
N LEU A 89 -10.65 -14.13 -11.61
CA LEU A 89 -11.95 -13.88 -12.23
C LEU A 89 -11.82 -13.91 -13.75
N SER A 90 -12.69 -14.65 -14.42
CA SER A 90 -12.73 -14.70 -15.88
C SER A 90 -13.29 -13.41 -16.43
N VAL A 91 -12.67 -12.89 -17.49
CA VAL A 91 -13.15 -11.69 -18.19
C VAL A 91 -14.52 -11.92 -18.82
N GLU A 92 -14.86 -13.17 -19.15
CA GLU A 92 -16.14 -13.53 -19.78
C GLU A 92 -17.25 -13.80 -18.75
N ASN A 93 -16.90 -13.95 -17.46
CA ASN A 93 -17.88 -14.20 -16.42
C ASN A 93 -18.31 -12.87 -15.78
N ASP A 94 -19.38 -12.28 -16.32
CA ASP A 94 -19.90 -11.01 -15.82
C ASP A 94 -20.42 -11.09 -14.38
N ASP A 95 -20.87 -12.27 -13.93
CA ASP A 95 -21.36 -12.51 -12.56
C ASP A 95 -20.23 -12.75 -11.53
N GLY A 96 -18.96 -12.71 -11.96
CA GLY A 96 -17.82 -12.86 -11.07
C GLY A 96 -17.80 -11.78 -9.99
N LEU A 97 -17.90 -12.18 -8.72
CA LEU A 97 -17.86 -11.25 -7.60
C LEU A 97 -16.45 -10.69 -7.40
N ILE A 98 -16.34 -9.37 -7.29
CA ILE A 98 -15.08 -8.68 -7.04
C ILE A 98 -14.87 -8.55 -5.53
N ALA A 99 -13.70 -8.96 -5.05
CA ALA A 99 -13.30 -8.71 -3.68
C ALA A 99 -12.94 -7.22 -3.51
N PRO A 100 -13.60 -6.50 -2.57
CA PRO A 100 -13.34 -5.08 -2.35
C PRO A 100 -11.93 -4.86 -1.83
N ILE A 101 -11.21 -3.86 -2.31
CA ILE A 101 -9.84 -3.56 -1.87
C ILE A 101 -9.88 -2.26 -1.08
N THR A 102 -9.14 -2.18 0.03
CA THR A 102 -9.02 -0.94 0.79
C THR A 102 -8.07 0.04 0.10
N ASN A 103 -8.23 1.35 0.34
CA ASN A 103 -7.26 2.36 -0.09
C ASN A 103 -5.97 2.30 0.75
N GLN A 104 -5.06 3.28 0.58
CA GLN A 104 -3.81 3.33 1.35
C GLN A 104 -4.04 3.44 2.85
N ASP A 105 -5.06 4.22 3.25
CA ASP A 105 -5.45 4.47 4.64
C ASP A 105 -6.23 3.31 5.29
N GLY A 106 -6.52 2.25 4.54
CA GLY A 106 -7.27 1.09 5.03
C GLY A 106 -8.78 1.28 5.01
N GLU A 107 -9.29 2.36 4.42
CA GLU A 107 -10.71 2.60 4.24
C GLU A 107 -11.26 1.70 3.13
N THR A 108 -12.47 1.20 3.35
CA THR A 108 -13.21 0.47 2.31
C THR A 108 -13.88 1.46 1.36
N PRO A 109 -13.83 1.22 0.04
CA PRO A 109 -14.56 2.03 -0.93
C PRO A 109 -16.04 2.05 -0.56
N SER A 110 -16.66 3.21 -0.72
CA SER A 110 -18.11 3.39 -0.52
C SER A 110 -18.92 2.47 -1.45
N GLU A 111 -20.25 2.50 -1.37
CA GLU A 111 -21.17 1.69 -2.19
C GLU A 111 -20.98 1.84 -3.72
N LEU A 112 -20.11 2.75 -4.16
CA LEU A 112 -19.70 2.97 -5.55
C LEU A 112 -18.80 1.86 -6.13
N LEU A 113 -18.29 0.94 -5.31
CA LEU A 113 -17.50 -0.18 -5.82
C LEU A 113 -18.40 -1.18 -6.59
N PRO A 114 -18.06 -1.52 -7.84
CA PRO A 114 -18.79 -2.56 -8.56
C PRO A 114 -18.61 -3.91 -7.86
N LYS A 115 -19.73 -4.60 -7.64
CA LYS A 115 -19.77 -5.91 -6.99
C LYS A 115 -19.40 -7.03 -7.95
N THR A 116 -19.63 -6.81 -9.24
CA THR A 116 -19.43 -7.80 -10.29
C THR A 116 -18.51 -7.31 -11.41
N VAL A 117 -17.91 -8.24 -12.15
CA VAL A 117 -17.10 -7.93 -13.34
C VAL A 117 -17.93 -7.22 -14.41
N GLY A 118 -19.21 -7.58 -14.57
CA GLY A 118 -20.14 -6.90 -15.47
C GLY A 118 -20.36 -5.44 -15.09
N GLU A 119 -20.63 -5.17 -13.80
CA GLU A 119 -20.78 -3.81 -13.28
C GLU A 119 -19.51 -2.97 -13.50
N PHE A 120 -18.33 -3.58 -13.33
CA PHE A 120 -17.05 -2.92 -13.55
C PHE A 120 -16.83 -2.50 -15.02
N LYS A 121 -17.30 -3.32 -15.98
CA LYS A 121 -17.22 -2.99 -17.42
C LYS A 121 -18.14 -1.82 -17.79
N SER A 122 -19.31 -1.76 -17.18
CA SER A 122 -20.34 -0.75 -17.43
C SER A 122 -20.21 0.52 -16.57
N LEU A 123 -19.09 0.71 -15.87
CA LEU A 123 -18.88 1.89 -15.03
C LEU A 123 -18.97 3.18 -15.85
N ASP A 124 -19.71 4.15 -15.29
CA ASP A 124 -19.79 5.50 -15.85
C ASP A 124 -18.47 6.28 -15.63
N LYS A 125 -18.20 7.26 -16.50
CA LYS A 125 -17.02 8.13 -16.43
C LYS A 125 -16.86 8.76 -15.04
N LYS A 126 -17.96 9.24 -14.44
CA LYS A 126 -17.92 9.88 -13.12
C LYS A 126 -17.50 8.89 -12.02
N SER A 127 -18.04 7.68 -12.06
CA SER A 127 -17.72 6.62 -11.10
C SER A 127 -16.27 6.15 -11.23
N ILE A 128 -15.74 6.05 -12.46
CA ILE A 128 -14.32 5.71 -12.70
C ILE A 128 -13.42 6.76 -12.05
N VAL A 129 -13.67 8.04 -12.31
CA VAL A 129 -12.88 9.14 -11.73
C VAL A 129 -12.95 9.15 -10.20
N GLN A 130 -14.15 8.99 -9.63
CA GLN A 130 -14.34 8.92 -8.18
C GLN A 130 -13.54 7.78 -7.56
N LEU A 131 -13.58 6.59 -8.15
CA LEU A 131 -12.82 5.43 -7.67
C LEU A 131 -11.31 5.63 -7.85
N CYS A 132 -10.87 6.20 -8.97
CA CYS A 132 -9.45 6.47 -9.21
C CYS A 132 -8.90 7.54 -8.26
N HIS A 133 -9.71 8.53 -7.88
CA HIS A 133 -9.36 9.51 -6.85
C HIS A 133 -9.30 8.85 -5.47
N PHE A 134 -10.30 8.03 -5.11
CA PHE A 134 -10.33 7.29 -3.84
C PHE A 134 -9.12 6.35 -3.64
N TYR A 135 -8.67 5.70 -4.71
CA TYR A 135 -7.49 4.82 -4.68
C TYR A 135 -6.17 5.56 -4.94
N GLU A 136 -6.20 6.89 -5.05
CA GLU A 136 -5.03 7.74 -5.34
C GLU A 136 -4.25 7.32 -6.61
N ILE A 137 -4.97 6.73 -7.57
CA ILE A 137 -4.43 6.32 -8.87
C ILE A 137 -4.18 7.55 -9.73
N ILE A 138 -5.09 8.52 -9.65
CA ILE A 138 -4.88 9.84 -10.22
C ILE A 138 -3.86 10.53 -9.32
N LYS A 139 -2.58 10.35 -9.66
CA LYS A 139 -1.56 11.24 -9.14
C LYS A 139 -1.95 12.62 -9.64
N GLU A 140 -2.31 13.51 -8.71
CA GLU A 140 -2.23 14.93 -9.00
C GLU A 140 -0.88 15.11 -9.70
N VAL A 141 -0.90 15.64 -10.93
CA VAL A 141 0.34 15.99 -11.61
C VAL A 141 0.89 17.11 -10.77
N LEU A 142 1.67 16.76 -9.75
CA LEU A 142 2.46 17.69 -8.98
C LEU A 142 3.19 18.49 -10.04
N PRO A 143 2.94 19.81 -10.17
CA PRO A 143 3.68 20.60 -11.13
C PRO A 143 5.17 20.35 -10.86
N GLU A 144 6.01 20.37 -11.90
CA GLU A 144 7.47 20.06 -11.82
C GLU A 144 8.22 20.82 -10.72
N ASN A 145 7.58 21.79 -10.08
CA ASN A 145 8.06 22.66 -9.03
C ASN A 145 7.63 22.24 -7.60
N PHE A 146 7.10 21.02 -7.40
CA PHE A 146 6.70 20.57 -6.06
C PHE A 146 7.91 20.49 -5.12
N GLN A 147 7.95 21.41 -4.17
CA GLN A 147 8.86 21.38 -3.03
C GLN A 147 8.05 20.91 -1.81
N PRO A 148 8.50 19.87 -1.09
CA PRO A 148 7.84 19.43 0.14
C PRO A 148 7.85 20.58 1.15
N GLY A 149 6.67 21.08 1.53
CA GLY A 149 6.48 22.19 2.48
C GLY A 149 5.67 23.39 1.96
N ASN A 150 5.23 23.40 0.69
CA ASN A 150 4.35 24.44 0.15
C ASN A 150 2.93 23.88 -0.07
N GLU A 151 2.09 23.90 0.97
CA GLU A 151 0.70 23.40 0.94
C GLU A 151 -0.28 24.28 0.14
N SER A 152 0.21 25.30 -0.59
CA SER A 152 -0.63 26.34 -1.19
C SER A 152 -1.07 26.11 -2.64
N ASN A 153 -0.64 25.02 -3.28
CA ASN A 153 -0.95 24.74 -4.69
C ASN A 153 -1.81 23.48 -4.88
N GLY A 154 -2.75 23.23 -3.97
CA GLY A 154 -3.81 22.25 -4.20
C GLY A 154 -4.81 22.80 -5.21
N GLU A 155 -5.09 22.06 -6.28
CA GLU A 155 -6.23 22.33 -7.16
C GLU A 155 -7.50 22.32 -6.29
N SER A 156 -8.37 23.33 -6.41
CA SER A 156 -9.64 23.31 -5.66
C SER A 156 -10.48 22.12 -6.13
N GLU A 157 -11.26 21.47 -5.26
CA GLU A 157 -12.14 20.35 -5.64
C GLU A 157 -13.00 20.69 -6.88
N GLU A 158 -13.47 21.93 -6.99
CA GLU A 158 -14.26 22.41 -8.13
C GLU A 158 -13.46 22.48 -9.44
N GLU A 159 -12.17 22.80 -9.38
CA GLU A 159 -11.27 22.86 -10.54
C GLU A 159 -10.90 21.44 -11.00
N PHE A 160 -10.67 20.55 -10.05
CA PHE A 160 -10.45 19.13 -10.28
C PHE A 160 -11.64 18.49 -11.01
N TRP A 161 -12.86 18.69 -10.52
CA TRP A 161 -14.06 18.13 -11.17
C TRP A 161 -14.27 18.69 -12.58
N LYS A 162 -14.01 19.99 -12.82
CA LYS A 162 -14.06 20.60 -14.16
C LYS A 162 -13.02 20.02 -15.10
N ARG A 163 -11.80 19.78 -14.62
CA ARG A 163 -10.75 19.10 -15.40
C ARG A 163 -11.16 17.67 -15.74
N MET A 164 -11.74 16.96 -14.78
CA MET A 164 -12.18 15.58 -14.94
C MET A 164 -13.37 15.45 -15.90
N GLU A 165 -14.28 16.43 -15.91
CA GLU A 165 -15.35 16.53 -16.90
C GLU A 165 -14.80 16.69 -18.33
N ASN A 166 -13.70 17.43 -18.49
CA ASN A 166 -13.05 17.66 -19.78
C ASN A 166 -12.15 16.51 -20.27
N LEU A 167 -12.00 15.42 -19.52
CA LEU A 167 -11.21 14.26 -19.95
C LEU A 167 -11.71 13.66 -21.25
N SER A 168 -10.77 13.34 -22.14
CA SER A 168 -11.05 12.60 -23.37
C SER A 168 -11.44 11.16 -23.08
N VAL A 169 -12.15 10.53 -24.01
CA VAL A 169 -12.57 9.12 -23.88
C VAL A 169 -11.38 8.19 -23.69
N LYS A 170 -10.23 8.50 -24.32
CA LYS A 170 -9.01 7.71 -24.19
C LYS A 170 -8.41 7.77 -22.79
N GLU A 171 -8.35 8.96 -22.19
CA GLU A 171 -7.83 9.11 -20.82
C GLU A 171 -8.75 8.42 -19.80
N VAL A 172 -10.06 8.41 -20.05
CA VAL A 172 -11.01 7.65 -19.22
C VAL A 172 -10.78 6.14 -19.33
N ASP A 173 -10.51 5.64 -20.54
CA ASP A 173 -10.19 4.23 -20.75
C ASP A 173 -8.83 3.86 -20.12
N GLU A 174 -7.85 4.76 -20.15
CA GLU A 174 -6.57 4.59 -19.44
C GLU A 174 -6.78 4.53 -17.92
N TYR A 175 -7.60 5.42 -17.34
CA TYR A 175 -7.94 5.35 -15.92
C TYR A 175 -8.74 4.10 -15.56
N HIS A 176 -9.62 3.63 -16.44
CA HIS A 176 -10.33 2.36 -16.26
C HIS A 176 -9.34 1.19 -16.18
N ASP A 177 -8.33 1.18 -17.04
CA ASP A 177 -7.28 0.18 -17.03
C ASP A 177 -6.40 0.28 -15.78
N GLU A 178 -5.97 1.46 -15.38
CA GLU A 178 -5.19 1.63 -14.13
C GLU A 178 -6.00 1.17 -12.90
N LEU A 179 -7.29 1.50 -12.84
CA LEU A 179 -8.20 0.98 -11.82
C LEU A 179 -8.31 -0.56 -11.87
N ALA A 180 -8.39 -1.14 -13.07
CA ALA A 180 -8.37 -2.59 -13.23
C ALA A 180 -7.05 -3.21 -12.75
N LYS A 181 -5.89 -2.57 -12.97
CA LYS A 181 -4.59 -3.03 -12.43
C LYS A 181 -4.61 -3.01 -10.91
N TYR A 182 -5.06 -1.91 -10.33
CA TYR A 182 -5.11 -1.75 -8.89
C TYR A 182 -6.02 -2.80 -8.23
N LEU A 183 -7.17 -3.09 -8.84
CA LEU A 183 -8.12 -4.10 -8.35
C LEU A 183 -7.68 -5.54 -8.65
N GLY A 184 -6.68 -5.74 -9.50
CA GLY A 184 -6.25 -7.06 -9.95
C GLY A 184 -7.15 -7.69 -11.01
N LEU A 185 -7.94 -6.91 -11.74
CA LEU A 185 -8.84 -7.38 -12.79
C LEU A 185 -8.14 -7.49 -14.14
N ARG A 186 -8.57 -8.48 -14.92
CA ARG A 186 -8.10 -8.73 -16.30
C ARG A 186 -8.93 -8.01 -17.37
N VAL A 187 -9.99 -7.29 -16.98
CA VAL A 187 -10.79 -6.47 -17.89
C VAL A 187 -9.94 -5.28 -18.34
N ARG A 188 -9.84 -5.07 -19.66
CA ARG A 188 -9.04 -4.00 -20.27
C ARG A 188 -9.80 -3.33 -21.40
N LYS A 189 -9.65 -2.02 -21.55
CA LYS A 189 -10.20 -1.24 -22.67
C LYS A 189 -9.11 -0.79 -23.66
N CYS A 190 -7.97 -0.33 -23.17
CA CYS A 190 -6.78 -0.09 -24.01
C CYS A 190 -5.97 -1.39 -24.04
N GLY A 191 -5.99 -2.09 -25.18
CA GLY A 191 -5.26 -3.35 -25.35
C GLY A 191 -3.74 -3.17 -25.26
N GLY A 192 -3.17 -3.25 -24.06
CA GLY A 192 -1.73 -3.20 -23.80
C GLY A 192 -1.38 -3.76 -22.41
N TRP A 193 -0.23 -4.44 -22.34
CA TRP A 193 0.36 -4.99 -21.10
C TRP A 193 1.03 -3.89 -20.27
#